data_AF-A0A2K1IGX7-F1
#
_entry.id   AF-A0A2K1IGX7-F1
#
_cell.length_a   1.000
_cell.length_b   1.000
_cell.length_c   1.000
_cell.angle_alpha   90.00
_cell.angle_beta   90.00
_cell.angle_gamma   90.00
#
_symmetry.space_group_name_H-M   'P 1'
#
loop_
_entity.id
_entity.type
_entity.pdbx_description
1 polymer ?
#
loop_
_entity_poly.entity_id
_entity_poly.type
_entity_poly.pdbx_seq_one_letter_code
_entity_poly.pdbx_strand_id
1 'polypeptide(L)'
;MAVFAPVVAFSQAPALAPCAVECCTSPSAAWFVKRTDRMRVLRIRRVERVGALRCVCRGGGVKPETTDGGQKHGNRVFIFGMGYTSLALANSLKKQGWDVVGTCRSEEKREALELRGFQTHRFNPDNDGEWLQGEAIRDLHASTHIVNSIPPVGDFDCDPVLASVKVELQQAARERLQWIGYLSSTSVYGDWQGNWVGEETDPRPVERKAVARWEAEKSWMQFGEETGVCVHVFRLGGIYGPGRSALDTIRQSEQNKKLSTRQQLRGHKRFTSRVHVADICQVIVKTMASRDRARKIYNVVDDDPSPRAKVMAYARGLLLGTSVEHDMEFPEESAGFVSSGHVSEKRVSNQRVKDELQVKLLYPSFRSGLEAIANGLNNPFDQEIR
;
A
#
# COMPACT_ATOMS: atom_id res chain seq x y z
N MET A 1 -31.91 -19.72 -61.88
CA MET A 1 -33.17 -20.18 -61.27
C MET A 1 -33.64 -19.12 -60.27
N ALA A 2 -34.86 -18.59 -60.48
CA ALA A 2 -35.74 -17.80 -59.57
C ALA A 2 -35.08 -16.72 -58.68
N VAL A 3 -35.09 -15.40 -58.96
CA VAL A 3 -36.15 -14.40 -59.26
C VAL A 3 -36.96 -13.92 -58.01
N PHE A 4 -37.06 -12.58 -57.89
CA PHE A 4 -38.05 -11.72 -57.20
C PHE A 4 -37.79 -11.19 -55.76
N ALA A 5 -37.56 -9.87 -55.68
CA ALA A 5 -38.02 -8.93 -54.62
C ALA A 5 -39.55 -8.66 -54.79
N PRO A 6 -40.29 -7.73 -54.09
CA PRO A 6 -39.91 -6.60 -53.20
C PRO A 6 -40.94 -6.21 -52.07
N VAL A 7 -40.79 -4.97 -51.53
CA VAL A 7 -41.78 -4.05 -50.85
C VAL A 7 -42.14 -4.37 -49.36
N VAL A 8 -42.44 -3.48 -48.38
CA VAL A 8 -42.91 -2.07 -48.17
C VAL A 8 -42.50 -1.67 -46.71
N ALA A 9 -41.80 -0.59 -46.36
CA ALA A 9 -42.16 0.83 -46.06
C ALA A 9 -43.06 1.15 -44.82
N PHE A 10 -42.74 2.29 -44.17
CA PHE A 10 -43.49 3.12 -43.17
C PHE A 10 -43.50 2.67 -41.68
N SER A 11 -43.49 3.51 -40.63
CA SER A 11 -43.67 4.96 -40.41
C SER A 11 -43.16 5.38 -39.00
N GLN A 12 -43.08 6.68 -38.76
CA GLN A 12 -42.61 7.48 -37.63
C GLN A 12 -43.45 7.41 -36.31
N ALA A 13 -42.76 7.61 -35.17
CA ALA A 13 -42.99 8.41 -33.93
C ALA A 13 -44.41 8.93 -33.52
N PRO A 14 -44.61 9.61 -32.34
CA PRO A 14 -44.14 9.41 -30.94
C PRO A 14 -45.32 9.48 -29.91
N ALA A 15 -44.98 9.49 -28.60
CA ALA A 15 -45.49 10.44 -27.58
C ALA A 15 -46.22 9.90 -26.31
N LEU A 16 -45.92 10.63 -25.21
CA LEU A 16 -46.70 10.91 -24.00
C LEU A 16 -46.61 9.98 -22.77
N ALA A 17 -46.01 10.54 -21.73
CA ALA A 17 -46.23 10.23 -20.31
C ALA A 17 -47.65 10.65 -19.87
N PRO A 18 -48.10 10.15 -18.70
CA PRO A 18 -48.48 11.10 -17.67
C PRO A 18 -48.00 10.73 -16.25
N CYS A 19 -47.85 11.78 -15.46
CA CYS A 19 -47.78 11.78 -14.00
C CYS A 19 -48.90 10.94 -13.35
N ALA A 20 -48.57 10.26 -12.25
CA ALA A 20 -49.50 10.08 -11.15
C ALA A 20 -48.73 10.08 -9.82
N VAL A 21 -48.98 11.13 -9.06
CA VAL A 21 -48.74 11.21 -7.62
C VAL A 21 -49.85 10.40 -6.97
N GLU A 22 -49.53 9.42 -6.13
CA GLU A 22 -50.49 8.97 -5.13
C GLU A 22 -49.79 8.45 -3.87
N CYS A 23 -50.14 9.14 -2.79
CA CYS A 23 -49.82 8.87 -1.41
C CYS A 23 -50.94 7.99 -0.83
N CYS A 24 -50.59 7.15 0.15
CA CYS A 24 -51.42 6.62 1.25
C CYS A 24 -51.54 5.08 1.36
N THR A 25 -50.89 4.56 2.41
CA THR A 25 -51.47 3.68 3.47
C THR A 25 -52.18 2.39 3.02
N SER A 26 -51.74 1.16 3.32
CA SER A 26 -51.60 0.53 4.66
C SER A 26 -51.62 -1.04 4.48
N PRO A 27 -51.74 -1.92 5.50
CA PRO A 27 -50.70 -2.92 5.81
C PRO A 27 -51.16 -4.40 5.79
N SER A 28 -50.22 -5.34 5.73
CA SER A 28 -50.32 -6.74 6.21
C SER A 28 -48.89 -7.30 6.29
N ALA A 29 -48.45 -8.17 7.21
CA ALA A 29 -49.14 -9.16 8.03
C ALA A 29 -48.39 -9.38 9.38
N ALA A 30 -49.12 -9.98 10.32
CA ALA A 30 -48.76 -10.33 11.69
C ALA A 30 -47.63 -11.36 11.81
N TRP A 31 -47.03 -11.53 13.00
CA TRP A 31 -47.02 -12.78 13.79
C TRP A 31 -46.45 -12.53 15.23
N PHE A 32 -47.32 -12.81 16.21
CA PHE A 32 -47.08 -13.29 17.59
C PHE A 32 -46.04 -12.65 18.54
N VAL A 33 -46.55 -11.96 19.57
CA VAL A 33 -45.89 -11.74 20.87
C VAL A 33 -46.76 -12.35 21.98
N LYS A 34 -46.16 -13.20 22.82
CA LYS A 34 -46.75 -13.71 24.07
C LYS A 34 -46.76 -12.61 25.16
N ARG A 35 -47.90 -12.50 25.84
CA ARG A 35 -48.16 -11.73 27.07
C ARG A 35 -47.11 -11.99 28.17
N THR A 36 -46.75 -10.95 28.94
CA THR A 36 -47.38 -10.64 30.26
C THR A 36 -46.93 -9.30 30.86
N ASP A 37 -47.91 -8.59 31.43
CA ASP A 37 -47.93 -7.67 32.58
C ASP A 37 -46.85 -6.59 32.79
N ARG A 38 -47.27 -5.33 32.65
CA ARG A 38 -47.66 -4.48 33.80
C ARG A 38 -48.29 -3.16 33.35
N MET A 39 -49.51 -2.93 33.83
CA MET A 39 -50.24 -1.67 33.77
C MET A 39 -49.52 -0.57 34.58
N ARG A 40 -49.34 0.63 33.99
CA ARG A 40 -49.50 1.90 34.71
C ARG A 40 -49.97 2.99 33.76
N VAL A 41 -51.12 3.54 34.11
CA VAL A 41 -51.88 4.60 33.45
C VAL A 41 -51.24 5.94 33.78
N LEU A 42 -51.05 6.81 32.78
CA LEU A 42 -51.08 8.27 32.99
C LEU A 42 -51.61 9.01 31.76
N ARG A 43 -52.62 9.85 32.04
CA ARG A 43 -53.53 10.55 31.14
C ARG A 43 -52.83 11.71 30.41
N ILE A 44 -53.22 11.88 29.15
CA ILE A 44 -53.01 13.06 28.29
C ILE A 44 -53.78 14.27 28.84
N ARG A 45 -53.19 15.47 28.76
CA ARG A 45 -53.92 16.74 28.70
C ARG A 45 -53.44 17.59 27.53
N ARG A 46 -54.42 18.12 26.79
CA ARG A 46 -54.37 18.98 25.61
C ARG A 46 -55.00 20.32 26.01
N VAL A 47 -54.35 21.46 25.75
CA VAL A 47 -54.91 22.83 25.77
C VAL A 47 -53.95 23.67 24.88
N GLU A 48 -54.29 23.98 23.63
CA GLU A 48 -55.02 25.16 23.10
C GLU A 48 -54.17 26.40 22.82
N ARG A 49 -54.43 26.99 21.64
CA ARG A 49 -53.86 28.22 21.08
C ARG A 49 -54.45 29.45 21.75
N VAL A 50 -53.66 30.52 21.95
CA VAL A 50 -54.10 31.92 21.72
C VAL A 50 -52.87 32.82 21.48
N GLY A 51 -52.97 33.77 20.54
CA GLY A 51 -52.39 35.11 20.74
C GLY A 51 -51.35 35.57 19.72
N ALA A 52 -51.82 36.27 18.68
CA ALA A 52 -50.99 37.14 17.85
C ALA A 52 -50.64 38.42 18.61
N LEU A 53 -49.38 38.86 18.56
CA LEU A 53 -48.97 40.24 18.83
C LEU A 53 -47.86 40.68 17.88
N ARG A 54 -48.02 41.91 17.38
CA ARG A 54 -47.23 42.57 16.33
C ARG A 54 -45.79 42.86 16.75
N CYS A 55 -44.91 42.63 15.78
CA CYS A 55 -43.69 43.35 15.37
C CYS A 55 -43.10 44.43 16.30
N VAL A 56 -41.87 44.21 16.76
CA VAL A 56 -40.82 45.23 16.85
C VAL A 56 -39.51 44.62 16.35
N CYS A 57 -39.08 45.05 15.16
CA CYS A 57 -37.75 44.72 14.63
C CYS A 57 -36.69 45.46 15.46
N ARG A 58 -35.79 44.71 16.14
CA ARG A 58 -34.46 45.21 16.49
C ARG A 58 -33.42 44.24 15.94
N GLY A 59 -32.59 44.79 15.05
CA GLY A 59 -31.49 44.08 14.42
C GLY A 59 -30.50 43.55 15.45
N GLY A 60 -30.10 42.31 15.25
CA GLY A 60 -29.16 41.58 16.06
C GLY A 60 -28.98 40.20 15.45
N GLY A 61 -28.51 40.15 14.20
CA GLY A 61 -28.23 38.92 13.50
C GLY A 61 -27.02 38.23 14.11
N VAL A 62 -27.23 37.42 15.13
CA VAL A 62 -26.31 36.32 15.45
C VAL A 62 -26.57 35.26 14.38
N LYS A 63 -25.69 35.19 13.39
CA LYS A 63 -25.68 34.05 12.47
C LYS A 63 -25.46 32.80 13.32
N PRO A 64 -26.27 31.72 13.17
CA PRO A 64 -25.84 30.44 13.66
C PRO A 64 -24.54 30.10 12.92
N GLU A 65 -23.46 29.90 13.67
CA GLU A 65 -22.28 29.22 13.16
C GLU A 65 -22.74 27.83 12.75
N THR A 66 -23.08 27.70 11.48
CA THR A 66 -23.03 26.42 10.80
C THR A 66 -21.57 26.02 10.85
N THR A 67 -21.21 25.18 11.82
CA THR A 67 -20.08 24.26 11.69
C THR A 67 -20.43 23.29 10.57
N ASP A 68 -20.44 23.80 9.34
CA ASP A 68 -20.21 22.98 8.18
C ASP A 68 -18.73 22.61 8.27
N GLY A 69 -18.46 21.54 9.04
CA GLY A 69 -17.22 20.82 8.99
C GLY A 69 -17.14 20.17 7.63
N GLY A 70 -16.94 20.99 6.59
CA GLY A 70 -16.66 20.55 5.24
C GLY A 70 -15.48 19.61 5.34
N GLN A 71 -15.77 18.31 5.21
CA GLN A 71 -14.74 17.30 5.06
C GLN A 71 -13.91 17.75 3.86
N LYS A 72 -12.71 18.26 4.12
CA LYS A 72 -11.70 18.43 3.08
C LYS A 72 -11.61 17.06 2.42
N HIS A 73 -12.07 16.93 1.18
CA HIS A 73 -11.87 15.75 0.37
C HIS A 73 -10.38 15.66 0.01
N GLY A 74 -9.55 15.41 1.03
CA GLY A 74 -8.14 15.13 0.91
C GLY A 74 -7.96 13.67 0.53
N ASN A 75 -6.89 13.38 -0.20
CA ASN A 75 -6.58 12.01 -0.55
C ASN A 75 -6.29 11.21 0.73
N ARG A 76 -7.02 10.12 0.93
CA ARG A 76 -6.81 9.16 2.02
C ARG A 76 -6.16 7.89 1.50
N VAL A 77 -5.15 7.40 2.21
CA VAL A 77 -4.47 6.13 1.95
C VAL A 77 -4.69 5.15 3.10
N PHE A 78 -5.05 3.91 2.76
CA PHE A 78 -5.08 2.78 3.69
C PHE A 78 -3.88 1.87 3.46
N ILE A 79 -3.07 1.65 4.50
CA ILE A 79 -1.84 0.87 4.40
C ILE A 79 -1.98 -0.46 5.15
N PHE A 80 -2.05 -1.56 4.42
CA PHE A 80 -1.91 -2.89 5.01
C PHE A 80 -0.44 -3.13 5.39
N GLY A 81 -0.19 -3.23 6.70
CA GLY A 81 1.13 -3.44 7.29
C GLY A 81 1.98 -2.18 7.42
N MET A 82 1.88 -1.47 8.55
CA MET A 82 2.78 -0.35 8.87
C MET A 82 4.15 -0.85 9.36
N GLY A 83 4.90 -1.48 8.46
CA GLY A 83 6.28 -1.93 8.65
C GLY A 83 7.30 -0.85 8.32
N TYR A 84 8.57 -1.24 8.19
CA TYR A 84 9.68 -0.32 7.89
C TYR A 84 9.42 0.55 6.66
N THR A 85 9.20 -0.05 5.49
CA THR A 85 8.99 0.70 4.24
C THR A 85 7.71 1.54 4.28
N SER A 86 6.61 0.95 4.74
CA SER A 86 5.30 1.61 4.70
C SER A 86 5.19 2.74 5.71
N LEU A 87 5.93 2.68 6.82
CA LEU A 87 6.02 3.78 7.78
C LEU A 87 6.81 4.97 7.19
N ALA A 88 7.80 4.74 6.32
CA ALA A 88 8.54 5.81 5.65
C ALA A 88 7.62 6.52 4.66
N LEU A 89 6.86 5.72 3.91
CA LEU A 89 5.82 6.21 3.02
C LEU A 89 4.74 6.99 3.80
N ALA A 90 4.25 6.45 4.91
CA ALA A 90 3.24 7.09 5.75
C ALA A 90 3.68 8.47 6.25
N ASN A 91 4.93 8.59 6.73
CA ASN A 91 5.49 9.89 7.13
C ASN A 91 5.59 10.86 5.96
N SER A 92 6.04 10.39 4.79
CA SER A 92 6.13 11.21 3.57
C SER A 92 4.75 11.72 3.12
N LEU A 93 3.74 10.85 3.11
CA LEU A 93 2.37 11.19 2.71
C LEU A 93 1.70 12.15 3.71
N LYS A 94 1.88 11.92 5.01
CA LYS A 94 1.35 12.82 6.06
C LYS A 94 1.91 14.24 5.93
N LYS A 95 3.20 14.39 5.61
CA LYS A 95 3.82 15.70 5.32
C LYS A 95 3.23 16.38 4.09
N GLN A 96 2.76 15.60 3.12
CA GLN A 96 2.07 16.11 1.93
C GLN A 96 0.56 16.35 2.17
N GLY A 97 0.09 16.25 3.42
CA GLY A 97 -1.30 16.51 3.79
C GLY A 97 -2.27 15.37 3.51
N TRP A 98 -1.77 14.15 3.24
CA TRP A 98 -2.61 12.97 3.09
C TRP A 98 -3.13 12.52 4.45
N ASP A 99 -4.36 11.99 4.43
CA ASP A 99 -4.89 11.23 5.55
C ASP A 99 -4.37 9.78 5.46
N VAL A 100 -3.69 9.32 6.50
CA VAL A 100 -2.98 8.03 6.49
C VAL A 100 -3.51 7.15 7.62
N VAL A 101 -4.15 6.06 7.22
CA VAL A 101 -4.60 4.99 8.11
C VAL A 101 -3.83 3.72 7.76
N GLY A 102 -3.51 2.89 8.74
CA GLY A 102 -2.84 1.63 8.43
C GLY A 102 -3.15 0.51 9.41
N THR A 103 -2.51 -0.64 9.19
CA THR A 103 -2.71 -1.83 10.03
C THR A 103 -1.43 -2.34 10.66
N CYS A 104 -1.54 -3.01 11.80
CA CYS A 104 -0.43 -3.70 12.46
C CYS A 104 -0.90 -4.99 13.15
N ARG A 105 0.05 -5.84 13.55
CA ARG A 105 -0.26 -7.18 14.10
C ARG A 105 -0.43 -7.22 15.62
N SER A 106 0.10 -6.25 16.35
CA SER A 106 0.16 -6.29 17.82
C SER A 106 -0.31 -4.98 18.42
N GLU A 107 -0.84 -5.08 19.64
CA GLU A 107 -1.40 -3.96 20.37
C GLU A 107 -0.34 -2.93 20.76
N GLU A 108 0.78 -3.43 21.28
CA GLU A 108 1.98 -2.64 21.56
C GLU A 108 2.42 -1.81 20.35
N LYS A 109 2.34 -2.39 19.14
CA LYS A 109 2.71 -1.68 17.92
C LYS A 109 1.65 -0.66 17.50
N ARG A 110 0.36 -0.95 17.74
CA ARG A 110 -0.74 -0.01 17.51
C ARG A 110 -0.54 1.23 18.38
N GLU A 111 -0.35 1.04 19.68
CA GLU A 111 -0.08 2.11 20.64
C GLU A 111 1.16 2.94 20.25
N ALA A 112 2.26 2.29 19.88
CA ALA A 112 3.47 2.97 19.43
C ALA A 112 3.27 3.80 18.14
N LEU A 113 2.39 3.36 17.23
CA LEU A 113 2.05 4.11 16.01
C LEU A 113 1.07 5.26 16.30
N GLU A 114 0.16 5.08 17.24
CA GLU A 114 -0.77 6.13 17.69
C GLU A 114 -0.05 7.27 18.40
N LEU A 115 0.96 6.96 19.22
CA LEU A 115 1.85 7.98 19.79
C LEU A 115 2.60 8.79 18.73
N ARG A 116 2.77 8.24 17.52
CA ARG A 116 3.34 8.93 16.36
C ARG A 116 2.27 9.64 15.51
N GLY A 117 1.03 9.63 15.97
CA GLY A 117 -0.13 10.25 15.35
C GLY A 117 -0.63 9.52 14.10
N PHE A 118 -0.46 8.20 14.01
CA PHE A 118 -1.08 7.39 12.96
C PHE A 118 -2.28 6.65 13.50
N GLN A 119 -3.43 6.80 12.84
CA GLN A 119 -4.58 5.95 13.09
C GLN A 119 -4.25 4.53 12.59
N THR A 120 -4.29 3.56 13.51
CA THR A 120 -3.83 2.20 13.21
C THR A 120 -4.83 1.16 13.71
N HIS A 121 -5.16 0.19 12.86
CA HIS A 121 -6.04 -0.92 13.19
C HIS A 121 -5.26 -2.23 13.39
N ARG A 122 -5.81 -3.11 14.22
CA ARG A 122 -5.32 -4.49 14.33
C ARG A 122 -5.70 -5.28 13.08
N PHE A 123 -4.75 -6.03 12.55
CA PHE A 123 -4.95 -6.97 11.44
C PHE A 123 -3.87 -8.04 11.48
N ASN A 124 -4.27 -9.27 11.80
CA ASN A 124 -3.37 -10.41 11.92
C ASN A 124 -4.06 -11.69 11.41
N PRO A 125 -4.40 -11.74 10.10
CA PRO A 125 -5.13 -12.86 9.51
C PRO A 125 -4.36 -14.19 9.61
N ASP A 126 -3.03 -14.13 9.69
CA ASP A 126 -2.16 -15.30 9.57
C ASP A 126 -1.95 -16.07 10.88
N ASN A 127 -2.17 -15.43 12.04
CA ASN A 127 -1.82 -16.02 13.33
C ASN A 127 -3.05 -16.21 14.21
N ASP A 128 -3.69 -15.11 14.58
CA ASP A 128 -4.79 -15.10 15.55
C ASP A 128 -6.16 -15.06 14.86
N GLY A 129 -6.19 -15.06 13.52
CA GLY A 129 -7.43 -14.91 12.73
C GLY A 129 -8.11 -13.55 12.93
N GLU A 130 -7.33 -12.52 13.27
CA GLU A 130 -7.88 -11.19 13.54
C GLU A 130 -8.06 -10.42 12.24
N TRP A 131 -9.31 -10.43 11.74
CA TRP A 131 -9.74 -9.76 10.52
C TRP A 131 -10.11 -8.29 10.76
N LEU A 132 -10.17 -7.49 9.68
CA LEU A 132 -10.67 -6.12 9.77
C LEU A 132 -12.16 -6.11 10.11
N GLN A 133 -12.55 -5.23 11.04
CA GLN A 133 -13.94 -5.08 11.47
C GLN A 133 -14.26 -3.62 11.79
N GLY A 134 -15.55 -3.29 11.82
CA GLY A 134 -16.05 -2.02 12.36
C GLY A 134 -15.43 -0.78 11.72
N GLU A 135 -14.70 0.00 12.51
CA GLU A 135 -14.06 1.25 12.06
C GLU A 135 -13.01 1.01 10.97
N ALA A 136 -12.24 -0.07 11.06
CA ALA A 136 -11.21 -0.37 10.06
C ALA A 136 -11.78 -0.58 8.66
N ILE A 137 -12.96 -1.21 8.57
CA ILE A 137 -13.68 -1.37 7.30
C ILE A 137 -14.19 0.00 6.81
N ARG A 138 -14.74 0.84 7.69
CA ARG A 138 -15.15 2.21 7.30
C ARG A 138 -13.98 3.02 6.77
N ASP A 139 -12.81 2.92 7.39
CA ASP A 139 -11.61 3.62 6.92
C ASP A 139 -11.10 3.07 5.60
N LEU A 140 -11.18 1.75 5.39
CA LEU A 140 -10.89 1.12 4.11
C LEU A 140 -11.81 1.67 3.00
N HIS A 141 -13.12 1.71 3.23
CA HIS A 141 -14.07 2.28 2.26
C HIS A 141 -13.82 3.75 2.00
N ALA A 142 -13.51 4.53 3.04
CA ALA A 142 -13.21 5.96 2.92
C ALA A 142 -11.91 6.27 2.15
N SER A 143 -11.07 5.26 1.90
CA SER A 143 -9.76 5.45 1.28
C SER A 143 -9.84 5.49 -0.25
N THR A 144 -9.04 6.40 -0.82
CA THR A 144 -8.89 6.55 -2.28
C THR A 144 -7.72 5.74 -2.83
N HIS A 145 -6.74 5.44 -1.96
CA HIS A 145 -5.53 4.71 -2.30
C HIS A 145 -5.29 3.61 -1.28
N ILE A 146 -4.76 2.49 -1.74
CA ILE A 146 -4.38 1.37 -0.86
C ILE A 146 -2.92 1.01 -1.12
N VAL A 147 -2.17 0.75 -0.05
CA VAL A 147 -0.84 0.14 -0.16
C VAL A 147 -0.85 -1.17 0.62
N ASN A 148 -0.62 -2.29 -0.07
CA ASN A 148 -0.40 -3.56 0.58
C ASN A 148 1.10 -3.88 0.65
N SER A 149 1.60 -3.95 1.88
CA SER A 149 2.98 -4.34 2.18
C SER A 149 3.09 -5.64 2.97
N ILE A 150 1.96 -6.31 3.22
CA ILE A 150 1.92 -7.60 3.90
C ILE A 150 2.34 -8.66 2.87
N PRO A 151 3.46 -9.36 3.09
CA PRO A 151 3.84 -10.44 2.19
C PRO A 151 2.88 -11.63 2.40
N PRO A 152 2.62 -12.43 1.35
CA PRO A 152 1.98 -13.73 1.56
C PRO A 152 2.88 -14.57 2.46
N VAL A 153 2.28 -15.17 3.49
CA VAL A 153 2.93 -16.12 4.38
C VAL A 153 2.82 -17.53 3.79
N GLY A 154 3.69 -18.43 4.26
CA GLY A 154 3.83 -19.76 3.65
C GLY A 154 2.56 -20.61 3.67
N ASP A 155 1.69 -20.42 4.66
CA ASP A 155 0.54 -21.30 4.91
C ASP A 155 -0.74 -20.88 4.16
N PHE A 156 -0.69 -19.74 3.46
CA PHE A 156 -1.76 -19.31 2.58
C PHE A 156 -1.32 -19.52 1.13
N ASP A 157 -2.13 -20.27 0.38
CA ASP A 157 -1.98 -20.38 -1.09
C ASP A 157 -2.40 -19.08 -1.82
N CYS A 158 -2.68 -18.01 -1.07
CA CYS A 158 -3.15 -16.72 -1.58
C CYS A 158 -2.65 -15.54 -0.73
N ASP A 159 -2.80 -14.32 -1.26
CA ASP A 159 -2.50 -13.09 -0.53
C ASP A 159 -3.49 -12.89 0.64
N PRO A 160 -3.03 -12.68 1.89
CA PRO A 160 -3.90 -12.64 3.06
C PRO A 160 -4.85 -11.43 3.08
N VAL A 161 -4.50 -10.33 2.41
CA VAL A 161 -5.39 -9.16 2.30
C VAL A 161 -6.50 -9.46 1.31
N LEU A 162 -6.19 -10.02 0.13
CA LEU A 162 -7.23 -10.44 -0.80
C LEU A 162 -8.10 -11.57 -0.22
N ALA A 163 -7.52 -12.53 0.49
CA ALA A 163 -8.28 -13.60 1.13
C ALA A 163 -9.27 -13.08 2.18
N SER A 164 -8.91 -12.00 2.88
CA SER A 164 -9.71 -11.46 3.99
C SER A 164 -10.75 -10.45 3.57
N VAL A 165 -10.41 -9.53 2.67
CA VAL A 165 -11.22 -8.32 2.42
C VAL A 165 -11.48 -8.06 0.95
N LYS A 166 -11.45 -9.09 0.09
CA LYS A 166 -11.74 -8.92 -1.35
C LYS A 166 -13.10 -8.29 -1.61
N VAL A 167 -14.14 -8.63 -0.84
CA VAL A 167 -15.50 -8.10 -1.03
C VAL A 167 -15.54 -6.60 -0.72
N GLU A 168 -14.93 -6.20 0.39
CA GLU A 168 -14.86 -4.80 0.84
C GLU A 168 -14.01 -3.97 -0.12
N LEU A 169 -12.91 -4.53 -0.63
CA LEU A 169 -12.10 -3.91 -1.69
C LEU A 169 -12.90 -3.73 -3.00
N GLN A 170 -13.67 -4.74 -3.42
CA GLN A 170 -14.54 -4.64 -4.60
C GLN A 170 -15.62 -3.58 -4.42
N GLN A 171 -16.18 -3.45 -3.23
CA GLN A 171 -17.14 -2.40 -2.93
C GLN A 171 -16.46 -1.02 -2.91
N ALA A 172 -15.30 -0.88 -2.26
CA ALA A 172 -14.52 0.36 -2.27
C ALA A 172 -14.15 0.80 -3.70
N ALA A 173 -13.83 -0.16 -4.59
CA ALA A 173 -13.59 0.06 -6.02
C ALA A 173 -14.78 0.69 -6.76
N ARG A 174 -16.01 0.28 -6.41
CA ARG A 174 -17.24 0.87 -6.99
C ARG A 174 -17.56 2.26 -6.45
N GLU A 175 -16.99 2.61 -5.30
CA GLU A 175 -17.24 3.89 -4.64
C GLU A 175 -16.19 4.93 -5.00
N ARG A 176 -14.97 4.80 -4.46
CA ARG A 176 -13.96 5.87 -4.49
C ARG A 176 -12.51 5.39 -4.56
N LEU A 177 -12.25 4.08 -4.50
CA LEU A 177 -10.90 3.55 -4.57
C LEU A 177 -10.36 3.71 -5.99
N GLN A 178 -9.24 4.40 -6.13
CA GLN A 178 -8.68 4.81 -7.41
C GLN A 178 -7.40 4.06 -7.75
N TRP A 179 -6.65 3.64 -6.73
CA TRP A 179 -5.30 3.12 -6.92
C TRP A 179 -4.90 2.14 -5.81
N ILE A 180 -4.17 1.09 -6.19
CA ILE A 180 -3.62 0.09 -5.28
C ILE A 180 -2.15 -0.14 -5.62
N GLY A 181 -1.30 -0.08 -4.60
CA GLY A 181 0.11 -0.46 -4.68
C GLY A 181 0.39 -1.74 -3.91
N TYR A 182 0.87 -2.78 -4.59
CA TYR A 182 1.33 -4.01 -3.95
C TYR A 182 2.86 -4.06 -3.88
N LEU A 183 3.42 -4.19 -2.67
CA LEU A 183 4.87 -4.28 -2.47
C LEU A 183 5.33 -5.73 -2.61
N SER A 184 5.79 -6.06 -3.82
CA SER A 184 6.40 -7.33 -4.15
C SER A 184 7.93 -7.31 -3.93
N SER A 185 8.64 -8.27 -4.52
CA SER A 185 10.08 -8.43 -4.40
C SER A 185 10.65 -8.96 -5.70
N THR A 186 11.85 -8.48 -6.03
CA THR A 186 12.65 -9.02 -7.14
C THR A 186 12.95 -10.51 -7.00
N SER A 187 12.74 -11.15 -5.83
CA SER A 187 12.88 -12.62 -5.70
C SER A 187 12.03 -13.41 -6.69
N VAL A 188 10.92 -12.86 -7.18
CA VAL A 188 10.01 -13.53 -8.13
C VAL A 188 10.69 -13.91 -9.44
N TYR A 189 11.70 -13.17 -9.89
CA TYR A 189 12.41 -13.49 -11.12
C TYR A 189 13.17 -14.82 -11.07
N GLY A 190 13.51 -15.33 -9.88
CA GLY A 190 14.34 -16.51 -9.76
C GLY A 190 15.79 -16.28 -10.17
N ASP A 191 16.44 -17.32 -10.66
CA ASP A 191 17.81 -17.29 -11.18
C ASP A 191 17.83 -16.97 -12.68
N TRP A 192 18.69 -16.03 -13.04
CA TRP A 192 18.98 -15.64 -14.42
C TRP A 192 20.48 -15.67 -14.71
N GLN A 193 21.27 -16.39 -13.89
CA GLN A 193 22.71 -16.58 -14.08
C GLN A 193 23.46 -15.23 -14.19
N GLY A 194 23.00 -14.23 -13.44
CA GLY A 194 23.58 -12.88 -13.46
C GLY A 194 23.17 -12.01 -14.65
N ASN A 195 22.30 -12.47 -15.55
CA ASN A 195 21.76 -11.63 -16.63
C ASN A 195 20.87 -10.50 -16.10
N TRP A 196 20.68 -9.47 -16.95
CA TRP A 196 19.74 -8.39 -16.69
C TRP A 196 18.30 -8.86 -16.88
N VAL A 197 17.44 -8.50 -15.94
CA VAL A 197 15.99 -8.73 -16.01
C VAL A 197 15.25 -7.40 -15.93
N GLY A 198 14.18 -7.29 -16.69
CA GLY A 198 13.24 -6.17 -16.69
C GLY A 198 11.84 -6.63 -16.31
N GLU A 199 10.90 -5.70 -16.29
CA GLU A 199 9.52 -5.97 -15.93
C GLU A 199 8.80 -6.91 -16.93
N GLU A 200 9.26 -6.94 -18.18
CA GLU A 200 8.80 -7.88 -19.22
C GLU A 200 9.45 -9.26 -19.13
N THR A 201 10.39 -9.46 -18.21
CA THR A 201 11.03 -10.76 -18.01
C THR A 201 10.11 -11.69 -17.21
N ASP A 202 9.84 -12.88 -17.76
CA ASP A 202 9.01 -13.90 -17.10
C ASP A 202 9.58 -14.30 -15.73
N PRO A 203 8.77 -14.25 -14.65
CA PRO A 203 9.17 -14.76 -13.34
C PRO A 203 9.44 -16.27 -13.34
N ARG A 204 10.54 -16.69 -12.69
CA ARG A 204 10.93 -18.11 -12.51
C ARG A 204 11.21 -18.43 -11.03
N PRO A 205 10.28 -18.17 -10.09
CA PRO A 205 10.56 -18.33 -8.68
C PRO A 205 10.74 -19.80 -8.29
N VAL A 206 11.76 -20.10 -7.48
CA VAL A 206 12.02 -21.46 -6.96
C VAL A 206 11.66 -21.57 -5.48
N GLU A 207 12.01 -20.56 -4.68
CA GLU A 207 11.70 -20.57 -3.24
C GLU A 207 10.18 -20.44 -3.00
N ARG A 208 9.58 -21.25 -2.11
CA ARG A 208 8.14 -21.20 -1.76
C ARG A 208 7.63 -19.78 -1.50
N LYS A 209 8.42 -18.94 -0.81
CA LYS A 209 8.07 -17.53 -0.54
C LYS A 209 8.06 -16.64 -1.79
N ALA A 210 8.92 -16.93 -2.77
CA ALA A 210 8.94 -16.22 -4.04
C ALA A 210 7.78 -16.67 -4.94
N VAL A 211 7.45 -17.97 -4.92
CA VAL A 211 6.28 -18.54 -5.62
C VAL A 211 5.00 -17.91 -5.09
N ALA A 212 4.78 -17.95 -3.77
CA ALA A 212 3.60 -17.35 -3.15
C ALA A 212 3.46 -15.85 -3.47
N ARG A 213 4.59 -15.12 -3.54
CA ARG A 213 4.60 -13.72 -3.92
C ARG A 213 4.24 -13.51 -5.39
N TRP A 214 4.69 -14.37 -6.28
CA TRP A 214 4.30 -14.31 -7.70
C TRP A 214 2.81 -14.64 -7.89
N GLU A 215 2.26 -15.58 -7.12
CA GLU A 215 0.80 -15.81 -7.09
C GLU A 215 0.04 -14.56 -6.62
N ALA A 216 0.50 -13.92 -5.54
CA ALA A 216 -0.09 -12.67 -5.08
C ALA A 216 -0.02 -11.54 -6.14
N GLU A 217 1.10 -11.39 -6.87
CA GLU A 217 1.19 -10.45 -7.99
C GLU A 217 0.08 -10.69 -9.02
N LYS A 218 -0.13 -11.96 -9.42
CA LYS A 218 -1.18 -12.34 -10.37
C LYS A 218 -2.57 -12.02 -9.83
N SER A 219 -2.84 -12.35 -8.56
CA SER A 219 -4.13 -12.08 -7.93
C SER A 219 -4.44 -10.57 -7.85
N TRP A 220 -3.46 -9.74 -7.51
CA TRP A 220 -3.65 -8.28 -7.49
C TRP A 220 -3.87 -7.69 -8.88
N MET A 221 -3.12 -8.16 -9.89
CA MET A 221 -3.31 -7.72 -11.28
C MET A 221 -4.69 -8.13 -11.81
N GLN A 222 -5.12 -9.36 -11.54
CA GLN A 222 -6.46 -9.84 -11.87
C GLN A 222 -7.54 -9.04 -11.13
N PHE A 223 -7.36 -8.71 -9.85
CA PHE A 223 -8.29 -7.87 -9.12
C PHE A 223 -8.46 -6.49 -9.81
N GLY A 224 -7.37 -5.87 -10.25
CA GLY A 224 -7.43 -4.60 -10.99
C GLY A 224 -8.09 -4.74 -12.36
N GLU A 225 -8.01 -5.90 -12.99
CA GLU A 225 -8.72 -6.20 -14.23
C GLU A 225 -10.23 -6.36 -14.00
N GLU A 226 -10.62 -7.13 -12.99
CA GLU A 226 -12.02 -7.38 -12.59
C GLU A 226 -12.73 -6.09 -12.16
N THR A 227 -12.03 -5.19 -11.47
CA THR A 227 -12.63 -3.99 -10.85
C THR A 227 -12.39 -2.70 -11.63
N GLY A 228 -11.45 -2.69 -12.58
CA GLY A 228 -11.01 -1.48 -13.27
C GLY A 228 -10.13 -0.54 -12.42
N VAL A 229 -9.82 -0.90 -11.18
CA VAL A 229 -8.92 -0.11 -10.32
C VAL A 229 -7.49 -0.16 -10.86
N CYS A 230 -6.79 0.98 -10.81
CA CYS A 230 -5.38 1.04 -11.16
C CYS A 230 -4.55 0.26 -10.14
N VAL A 231 -3.91 -0.83 -10.56
CA VAL A 231 -3.06 -1.66 -9.70
C VAL A 231 -1.61 -1.57 -10.18
N HIS A 232 -0.72 -1.15 -9.27
CA HIS A 232 0.71 -1.14 -9.49
C HIS A 232 1.42 -2.14 -8.56
N VAL A 233 2.26 -2.98 -9.15
CA VAL A 233 3.10 -3.94 -8.43
C VAL A 233 4.53 -3.43 -8.40
N PHE A 234 5.09 -3.30 -7.19
CA PHE A 234 6.45 -2.83 -6.99
C PHE A 234 7.37 -3.99 -6.64
N ARG A 235 8.19 -4.45 -7.58
CA ARG A 235 9.21 -5.49 -7.34
C ARG A 235 10.42 -4.84 -6.68
N LEU A 236 10.47 -4.91 -5.35
CA LEU A 236 11.51 -4.24 -4.55
C LEU A 236 12.81 -5.05 -4.49
N GLY A 237 13.94 -4.34 -4.58
CA GLY A 237 15.27 -4.88 -4.29
C GLY A 237 15.52 -5.14 -2.80
N GLY A 238 16.77 -5.40 -2.44
CA GLY A 238 17.22 -5.43 -1.05
C GLY A 238 17.08 -4.05 -0.39
N ILE A 239 16.01 -3.87 0.37
CA ILE A 239 15.67 -2.59 1.02
C ILE A 239 16.70 -2.26 2.09
N TYR A 240 17.25 -1.04 2.03
CA TYR A 240 18.10 -0.46 3.06
C TYR A 240 17.74 1.01 3.34
N GLY A 241 18.26 1.54 4.44
CA GLY A 241 18.06 2.93 4.86
C GLY A 241 18.43 3.13 6.33
N PRO A 242 18.17 4.30 6.92
CA PRO A 242 18.38 4.56 8.35
C PRO A 242 17.73 3.48 9.23
N GLY A 243 18.48 3.00 10.22
CA GLY A 243 18.06 1.93 11.14
C GLY A 243 18.00 0.53 10.51
N ARG A 244 18.27 0.39 9.20
CA ARG A 244 18.30 -0.88 8.47
C ARG A 244 19.34 -0.84 7.35
N SER A 245 20.61 -0.72 7.71
CA SER A 245 21.73 -0.63 6.77
C SER A 245 22.90 -1.57 7.11
N ALA A 246 23.92 -1.57 6.25
CA ALA A 246 25.19 -2.25 6.53
C ALA A 246 25.92 -1.60 7.72
N LEU A 247 25.82 -0.28 7.89
CA LEU A 247 26.36 0.44 9.05
C LEU A 247 25.72 -0.06 10.34
N ASP A 248 24.39 -0.17 10.36
CA ASP A 248 23.65 -0.67 11.53
C ASP A 248 24.00 -2.13 11.82
N THR A 249 24.19 -2.94 10.77
CA THR A 249 24.61 -4.33 10.92
C THR A 249 25.99 -4.43 11.59
N ILE A 250 26.96 -3.60 11.18
CA ILE A 250 28.31 -3.59 11.74
C ILE A 250 28.26 -3.16 13.21
N ARG A 251 27.61 -2.03 13.50
CA ARG A 251 27.42 -1.52 14.87
C ARG A 251 26.79 -2.54 15.80
N GLN A 252 25.81 -3.33 15.32
CA GLN A 252 25.20 -4.40 16.10
C GLN A 252 26.12 -5.62 16.28
N SER A 253 26.94 -5.95 15.28
CA SER A 253 27.89 -7.08 15.38
C SER A 253 29.03 -6.81 16.36
N GLU A 254 29.49 -5.56 16.45
CA GLU A 254 30.47 -5.11 17.47
C GLU A 254 29.91 -5.22 18.89
N GLN A 255 28.59 -5.23 19.04
CA GLN A 255 27.88 -5.47 20.31
C GLN A 255 27.65 -6.98 20.57
N ASN A 256 28.43 -7.88 19.98
CA ASN A 256 28.34 -9.34 20.11
C ASN A 256 27.00 -9.97 19.68
N LYS A 257 26.20 -9.30 18.83
CA LYS A 257 25.02 -9.93 18.23
C LYS A 257 25.41 -10.79 17.03
N LYS A 258 25.16 -12.11 17.11
CA LYS A 258 25.40 -13.05 15.99
C LYS A 258 24.55 -12.65 14.78
N LEU A 259 25.16 -12.64 13.59
CA LEU A 259 24.43 -12.52 12.32
C LEU A 259 23.47 -13.71 12.16
N SER A 260 22.30 -13.47 11.55
CA SER A 260 21.36 -14.57 11.26
C SER A 260 21.90 -15.50 10.17
N THR A 261 21.52 -16.78 10.20
CA THR A 261 21.88 -17.80 9.19
C THR A 261 21.58 -17.33 7.76
N ARG A 262 20.48 -16.59 7.56
CA ARG A 262 20.09 -16.02 6.25
C ARG A 262 21.04 -14.91 5.78
N GLN A 263 21.68 -14.17 6.70
CA GLN A 263 22.68 -13.17 6.36
C GLN A 263 24.02 -13.81 5.98
N GLN A 264 24.38 -14.95 6.59
CA GLN A 264 25.58 -15.72 6.26
C GLN A 264 25.47 -16.33 4.85
N LEU A 265 24.32 -16.93 4.52
CA LEU A 265 24.06 -17.52 3.19
C LEU A 265 24.13 -16.52 2.03
N ARG A 266 23.91 -15.22 2.30
CA ARG A 266 24.03 -14.15 1.29
C ARG A 266 25.47 -13.76 0.94
N GLY A 267 26.46 -14.30 1.65
CA GLY A 267 27.88 -14.00 1.40
C GLY A 267 28.34 -14.33 -0.02
N HIS A 268 27.72 -15.33 -0.64
CA HIS A 268 28.15 -15.91 -1.92
C HIS A 268 27.43 -15.35 -3.16
N LYS A 269 26.54 -14.35 -3.01
CA LYS A 269 25.86 -13.73 -4.17
C LYS A 269 26.76 -12.70 -4.84
N ARG A 270 27.04 -12.88 -6.14
CA ARG A 270 27.76 -11.88 -6.94
C ARG A 270 26.94 -10.62 -7.16
N PHE A 271 25.66 -10.77 -7.46
CA PHE A 271 24.76 -9.65 -7.70
C PHE A 271 23.62 -9.60 -6.69
N THR A 272 23.40 -8.42 -6.12
CA THR A 272 22.21 -8.13 -5.32
C THR A 272 21.76 -6.72 -5.65
N SER A 273 20.64 -6.58 -6.35
CA SER A 273 20.01 -5.27 -6.51
C SER A 273 19.43 -4.81 -5.18
N ARG A 274 19.69 -3.56 -4.80
CA ARG A 274 19.23 -2.94 -3.56
C ARG A 274 18.35 -1.75 -3.88
N VAL A 275 17.78 -1.14 -2.86
CA VAL A 275 17.05 0.12 -3.02
C VAL A 275 17.01 0.83 -1.68
N HIS A 276 17.28 2.14 -1.70
CA HIS A 276 17.08 2.96 -0.52
C HIS A 276 15.59 3.19 -0.28
N VAL A 277 15.12 3.06 0.96
CA VAL A 277 13.69 3.20 1.29
C VAL A 277 13.08 4.54 0.85
N ALA A 278 13.87 5.62 0.82
CA ALA A 278 13.41 6.91 0.31
C ALA A 278 13.05 6.87 -1.19
N ASP A 279 13.81 6.13 -2.00
CA ASP A 279 13.51 5.96 -3.42
C ASP A 279 12.27 5.10 -3.65
N ILE A 280 12.04 4.10 -2.79
CA ILE A 280 10.77 3.37 -2.79
C ILE A 280 9.59 4.32 -2.57
N CYS A 281 9.71 5.20 -1.57
CA CYS A 281 8.67 6.19 -1.28
C CYS A 281 8.47 7.15 -2.45
N GLN A 282 9.55 7.64 -3.06
CA GLN A 282 9.48 8.53 -4.21
C GLN A 282 8.72 7.88 -5.38
N VAL A 283 9.05 6.62 -5.71
CA VAL A 283 8.39 5.89 -6.80
C VAL A 283 6.90 5.69 -6.50
N ILE A 284 6.55 5.25 -5.29
CA ILE A 284 5.14 5.05 -4.91
C ILE A 284 4.36 6.36 -4.99
N VAL A 285 4.88 7.45 -4.40
CA VAL A 285 4.22 8.76 -4.44
C VAL A 285 4.02 9.23 -5.88
N LYS A 286 5.02 9.06 -6.75
CA LYS A 286 4.91 9.41 -8.18
C LYS A 286 3.83 8.58 -8.89
N THR A 287 3.72 7.29 -8.60
CA THR A 287 2.67 6.46 -9.18
C THR A 287 1.27 6.82 -8.68
N MET A 288 1.11 7.16 -7.40
CA MET A 288 -0.17 7.62 -6.84
C MET A 288 -0.64 8.91 -7.51
N ALA A 289 0.30 9.82 -7.80
CA ALA A 289 0.02 11.09 -8.49
C ALA A 289 -0.11 10.95 -10.03
N SER A 290 0.20 9.77 -10.59
CA SER A 290 0.18 9.58 -12.04
C SER A 290 -1.24 9.63 -12.60
N ARG A 291 -1.39 10.28 -13.75
CA ARG A 291 -2.62 10.26 -14.55
C ARG A 291 -2.77 8.96 -15.33
N ASP A 292 -1.68 8.24 -15.56
CA ASP A 292 -1.73 6.93 -16.17
C ASP A 292 -2.35 5.94 -15.18
N ARG A 293 -3.53 5.43 -15.54
CA ARG A 293 -4.29 4.46 -14.75
C ARG A 293 -4.07 3.01 -15.20
N ALA A 294 -3.16 2.78 -16.15
CA ALA A 294 -2.82 1.43 -16.57
C ALA A 294 -2.26 0.61 -15.40
N ARG A 295 -2.62 -0.67 -15.38
CA ARG A 295 -2.01 -1.64 -14.46
C ARG A 295 -0.58 -1.88 -14.90
N LYS A 296 0.37 -1.79 -13.97
CA LYS A 296 1.80 -1.81 -14.29
C LYS A 296 2.61 -2.50 -13.21
N ILE A 297 3.72 -3.11 -13.64
CA ILE A 297 4.77 -3.60 -12.76
C ILE A 297 5.94 -2.62 -12.87
N TYR A 298 6.56 -2.30 -11.74
CA TYR A 298 7.77 -1.48 -11.65
C TYR A 298 8.82 -2.21 -10.82
N ASN A 299 10.03 -2.34 -11.36
CA ASN A 299 11.21 -2.70 -10.60
C ASN A 299 11.71 -1.46 -9.85
N VAL A 300 11.89 -1.59 -8.55
CA VAL A 300 12.37 -0.49 -7.70
C VAL A 300 13.69 -0.92 -7.07
N VAL A 301 14.75 -0.58 -7.78
CA VAL A 301 16.15 -0.89 -7.45
C VAL A 301 17.06 0.32 -7.73
N ASP A 302 18.21 0.34 -7.07
CA ASP A 302 19.32 1.25 -7.38
C ASP A 302 20.08 0.80 -8.64
N ASP A 303 21.04 1.62 -9.08
CA ASP A 303 21.81 1.42 -10.31
C ASP A 303 23.03 0.50 -10.10
N ASP A 304 23.31 0.11 -8.86
CA ASP A 304 24.54 -0.57 -8.46
C ASP A 304 24.27 -1.95 -7.82
N PRO A 305 23.91 -2.97 -8.62
CA PRO A 305 23.79 -4.33 -8.14
C PRO A 305 25.15 -4.88 -7.71
N SER A 306 25.40 -4.87 -6.40
CA SER A 306 26.72 -5.19 -5.83
C SER A 306 26.72 -6.40 -4.89
N PRO A 307 27.85 -7.13 -4.76
CA PRO A 307 28.00 -8.21 -3.77
C PRO A 307 27.81 -7.70 -2.34
N ARG A 308 27.35 -8.56 -1.43
CA ARG A 308 27.21 -8.16 -0.01
C ARG A 308 28.56 -7.81 0.64
N ALA A 309 29.63 -8.54 0.30
CA ALA A 309 30.97 -8.29 0.82
C ALA A 309 31.44 -6.86 0.52
N LYS A 310 31.31 -6.41 -0.74
CA LYS A 310 31.62 -5.05 -1.19
C LYS A 310 30.88 -3.99 -0.37
N VAL A 311 29.57 -4.15 -0.18
CA VAL A 311 28.75 -3.21 0.61
C VAL A 311 29.18 -3.16 2.08
N MET A 312 29.47 -4.32 2.70
CA MET A 312 29.91 -4.39 4.10
C MET A 312 31.29 -3.76 4.30
N ALA A 313 32.22 -3.99 3.38
CA ALA A 313 33.54 -3.39 3.42
C ALA A 313 33.47 -1.86 3.25
N TYR A 314 32.63 -1.36 2.33
CA TYR A 314 32.39 0.07 2.18
C TYR A 314 31.85 0.70 3.46
N ALA A 315 30.82 0.08 4.05
CA ALA A 315 30.24 0.52 5.31
C ALA A 315 31.26 0.55 6.46
N ARG A 316 32.16 -0.44 6.54
CA ARG A 316 33.22 -0.46 7.54
C ARG A 316 34.19 0.70 7.37
N GLY A 317 34.60 0.98 6.13
CA GLY A 317 35.48 2.10 5.84
C GLY A 317 34.87 3.45 6.26
N LEU A 318 33.58 3.67 5.97
CA LEU A 318 32.84 4.85 6.44
C LEU A 318 32.85 5.00 7.98
N LEU A 319 32.70 3.89 8.72
CA LEU A 319 32.73 3.92 10.18
C LEU A 319 34.12 4.20 10.77
N LEU A 320 35.18 3.75 10.07
CA LEU A 320 36.56 3.96 10.49
C LEU A 320 37.12 5.33 10.06
N GLY A 321 36.34 6.13 9.30
CA GLY A 321 36.79 7.39 8.74
C GLY A 321 37.92 7.22 7.71
N THR A 322 38.11 6.03 7.17
CA THR A 322 39.08 5.82 6.10
C THR A 322 38.50 6.38 4.81
N SER A 323 39.34 7.05 4.01
CA SER A 323 38.97 7.38 2.63
C SER A 323 38.77 6.05 1.92
N VAL A 324 37.50 5.62 1.79
CA VAL A 324 37.19 4.39 1.08
C VAL A 324 37.42 4.72 -0.38
N GLU A 325 38.63 4.43 -0.86
CA GLU A 325 38.96 4.59 -2.26
C GLU A 325 37.86 3.89 -3.08
N HIS A 326 37.42 4.59 -4.13
CA HIS A 326 36.26 4.18 -4.91
C HIS A 326 36.46 2.76 -5.49
N ASP A 327 37.70 2.32 -5.60
CA ASP A 327 38.10 1.05 -6.19
C ASP A 327 38.95 0.22 -5.23
N MET A 328 38.42 -0.10 -4.03
CA MET A 328 38.86 -1.36 -3.43
C MET A 328 38.50 -2.47 -4.42
N GLU A 329 39.48 -2.88 -5.23
CA GLU A 329 39.47 -4.14 -5.94
C GLU A 329 39.29 -5.22 -4.89
N PHE A 330 38.04 -5.63 -4.68
CA PHE A 330 37.79 -6.89 -4.02
C PHE A 330 38.37 -7.91 -4.99
N PRO A 331 39.36 -8.72 -4.56
CA PRO A 331 39.76 -9.87 -5.34
C PRO A 331 38.46 -10.56 -5.76
N GLU A 332 38.31 -10.89 -7.04
CA GLU A 332 37.40 -11.95 -7.40
C GLU A 332 37.93 -13.15 -6.62
N GLU A 333 37.48 -13.32 -5.36
CA GLU A 333 37.77 -14.52 -4.59
C GLU A 333 37.27 -15.62 -5.51
N SER A 334 38.27 -16.34 -6.06
CA SER A 334 38.11 -17.49 -6.91
C SER A 334 36.89 -18.21 -6.40
N ALA A 335 35.85 -18.31 -7.23
CA ALA A 335 34.62 -19.02 -6.92
C ALA A 335 35.01 -20.45 -6.54
N GLY A 336 35.37 -20.62 -5.26
CA GLY A 336 35.61 -21.88 -4.64
C GLY A 336 34.29 -22.57 -4.78
N PHE A 337 34.29 -23.61 -5.60
CA PHE A 337 33.12 -24.39 -5.92
C PHE A 337 32.65 -25.05 -4.63
N VAL A 338 31.88 -24.33 -3.82
CA VAL A 338 31.19 -24.90 -2.67
C VAL A 338 29.87 -25.43 -3.22
N SER A 339 29.93 -26.70 -3.61
CA SER A 339 28.75 -27.53 -3.78
C SER A 339 27.93 -27.51 -2.48
N SER A 340 26.84 -26.76 -2.45
CA SER A 340 25.57 -27.10 -1.77
C SER A 340 24.61 -25.91 -1.71
N GLY A 341 23.88 -25.69 -2.80
CA GLY A 341 22.71 -24.80 -2.86
C GLY A 341 22.75 -23.86 -4.06
N HIS A 342 21.81 -24.01 -4.98
CA HIS A 342 21.64 -23.12 -6.13
C HIS A 342 21.37 -21.68 -5.65
N VAL A 343 22.34 -20.78 -5.81
CA VAL A 343 22.23 -19.37 -5.43
C VAL A 343 21.65 -18.59 -6.60
N SER A 344 20.40 -18.12 -6.48
CA SER A 344 19.76 -17.31 -7.53
C SER A 344 20.51 -15.98 -7.75
N GLU A 345 21.03 -15.79 -8.96
CA GLU A 345 21.78 -14.62 -9.42
C GLU A 345 21.05 -13.87 -10.55
N LYS A 346 20.97 -12.54 -10.43
CA LYS A 346 20.39 -11.66 -11.46
C LYS A 346 20.77 -10.21 -11.20
N ARG A 347 20.71 -9.39 -12.25
CA ARG A 347 20.72 -7.92 -12.17
C ARG A 347 19.35 -7.41 -12.59
N VAL A 348 18.78 -6.48 -11.84
CA VAL A 348 17.43 -5.97 -12.10
C VAL A 348 17.53 -4.56 -12.68
N SER A 349 16.89 -4.33 -13.81
CA SER A 349 16.79 -3.00 -14.43
C SER A 349 15.71 -2.16 -13.75
N ASN A 350 15.98 -0.87 -13.56
CA ASN A 350 15.02 0.15 -13.11
C ASN A 350 14.66 1.13 -14.23
N GLN A 351 14.93 0.79 -15.48
CA GLN A 351 14.79 1.71 -16.61
C GLN A 351 13.35 2.23 -16.76
N ARG A 352 12.34 1.40 -16.51
CA ARG A 352 10.93 1.80 -16.59
C ARG A 352 10.58 2.95 -15.64
N VAL A 353 11.01 2.91 -14.38
CA VAL A 353 10.69 3.99 -13.44
C VAL A 353 11.37 5.30 -13.85
N LYS A 354 12.55 5.23 -14.49
CA LYS A 354 13.25 6.40 -15.03
C LYS A 354 12.53 6.96 -16.25
N ASP A 355 12.13 6.10 -17.19
CA ASP A 355 11.54 6.52 -18.46
C ASP A 355 10.09 6.97 -18.30
N GLU A 356 9.26 6.20 -17.60
CA GLU A 356 7.82 6.48 -17.51
C GLU A 356 7.48 7.48 -16.39
N LEU A 357 8.15 7.38 -15.24
CA LEU A 357 7.87 8.23 -14.07
C LEU A 357 8.85 9.39 -13.93
N GLN A 358 9.86 9.47 -14.81
CA GLN A 358 10.92 10.49 -14.76
C GLN A 358 11.60 10.53 -13.38
N VAL A 359 11.76 9.36 -12.75
CA VAL A 359 12.39 9.19 -11.44
C VAL A 359 13.88 9.45 -11.56
N LYS A 360 14.37 10.37 -10.73
CA LYS A 360 15.80 10.53 -10.45
C LYS A 360 16.02 10.01 -9.05
N LEU A 361 16.73 8.89 -8.94
CA LEU A 361 17.01 8.26 -7.65
C LEU A 361 17.80 9.24 -6.77
N LEU A 362 17.33 9.41 -5.53
CA LEU A 362 18.03 10.14 -4.49
C LEU A 362 19.32 9.41 -4.11
N TYR A 363 19.28 8.07 -4.13
CA TYR A 363 20.41 7.21 -3.82
C TYR A 363 20.62 6.19 -4.94
N PRO A 364 21.26 6.58 -6.05
CA PRO A 364 21.46 5.72 -7.21
C PRO A 364 22.41 4.55 -6.93
N SER A 365 23.16 4.56 -5.83
CA SER A 365 24.03 3.45 -5.44
C SER A 365 24.02 3.22 -3.93
N PHE A 366 24.43 2.02 -3.50
CA PHE A 366 24.61 1.74 -2.07
C PHE A 366 25.63 2.70 -1.42
N ARG A 367 26.61 3.22 -2.17
CA ARG A 367 27.60 4.17 -1.65
C ARG A 367 26.93 5.48 -1.23
N SER A 368 26.19 6.09 -2.16
CA SER A 368 25.46 7.34 -1.92
C SER A 368 24.47 7.21 -0.75
N GLY A 369 23.75 6.08 -0.66
CA GLY A 369 22.82 5.84 0.43
C GLY A 369 23.51 5.58 1.77
N LEU A 370 24.63 4.85 1.80
CA LEU A 370 25.38 4.61 3.04
C LEU A 370 26.10 5.87 3.54
N GLU A 371 26.66 6.68 2.65
CA GLU A 371 27.26 7.97 3.01
C GLU A 371 26.22 8.90 3.64
N ALA A 372 25.04 9.00 3.05
CA ALA A 372 23.96 9.80 3.61
C ALA A 372 23.61 9.36 5.03
N ILE A 373 23.47 8.05 5.26
CA ILE A 373 23.21 7.49 6.59
C ILE A 373 24.38 7.77 7.55
N ALA A 374 25.63 7.64 7.10
CA ALA A 374 26.82 7.91 7.90
C ALA A 374 26.92 9.39 8.32
N ASN A 375 26.55 10.31 7.42
CA ASN A 375 26.52 11.75 7.64
C ASN A 375 25.33 12.23 8.49
N GLY A 376 24.57 11.31 9.07
CA GLY A 376 23.47 11.65 9.96
C GLY A 376 22.23 12.17 9.24
N LEU A 377 22.07 11.90 7.93
CA LEU A 377 20.77 11.99 7.26
C LEU A 377 19.86 10.85 7.78
N ASN A 378 19.49 10.98 9.04
CA ASN A 378 18.25 10.49 9.59
C ASN A 378 17.22 11.48 9.00
N ASN A 379 16.34 11.15 8.06
CA ASN A 379 15.49 10.00 8.16
C ASN A 379 14.47 10.10 7.01
N PRO A 380 14.02 9.00 6.39
CA PRO A 380 12.70 8.95 5.78
C PRO A 380 11.56 8.95 6.84
N PHE A 381 11.89 8.91 8.14
CA PHE A 381 10.93 8.85 9.27
C PHE A 381 10.88 10.07 10.22
N ASP A 382 11.62 11.18 9.97
CA ASP A 382 11.68 12.37 10.86
C ASP A 382 11.56 13.71 10.12
N GLN A 383 11.30 14.75 10.89
CA GLN A 383 10.24 15.76 10.67
C GLN A 383 10.60 17.00 9.85
N GLU A 384 11.82 17.22 9.38
CA GLU A 384 12.15 18.47 8.67
C GLU A 384 12.75 18.17 7.29
N ILE A 385 12.02 18.50 6.23
CA ILE A 385 12.64 19.01 5.01
C ILE A 385 12.35 20.50 5.09
N ARG A 386 13.36 21.30 5.46
CA ARG A 386 13.27 22.75 5.41
C ARG A 386 13.23 23.24 3.97
#